data_AF-A0A2J8P839-F1
#
_entry.id   AF-A0A2J8P839-F1
#
_cell.length_a   1.000
_cell.length_b   1.000
_cell.length_c   1.000
_cell.angle_alpha   90.00
_cell.angle_beta   90.00
_cell.angle_gamma   90.00
#
_symmetry.space_group_name_H-M   'P 1'
#
loop_
_entity.id
_entity.type
_entity.pdbx_description
1 polymer ?
#
loop_
_entity_poly.entity_id
_entity_poly.type
_entity_poly.pdbx_seq_one_letter_code
_entity_poly.pdbx_strand_id
1 'polypeptide(L)'
;MNGEQQLDADAGSGMEEVELSWEDYLEETGSTAVPYGSFKHVDTRLQNGFAPGMKLEVAVRTDPETYWVATIITTCEQLLLLRYDGYGEDRRADFWCDIRKADLYPIGWCEQNKKTLEAPEGIRDKVSDWDEFLRQTLIGACSPPVPLLEGLRNGRNPLDLIAPGSRLECQAFQDSLSTWIVTVVENIGGRLKLRYEGLESSDNYEHWLYYLDPFLHHVGWAAQQGYELQPPSAIRHLKNEAEWQEILAKVKEEEEEPLPSYLFKDKQVIGIHTFSVNMKLEAVDPWSPFGISPATVVKIFDEKYFLVEMDDLRPENHARRSFVCHADSPGIFPVQWSLKNGLHISPPPGYPSQDFDWADYLKQCGAEAAPQRCFPPVRTPTASWPLCRAAGTAVLPLLSMLLL
;
A
#
# COMPACT_ATOMS: atom_id res chain seq x y z
N MET A 1 57.40 30.86 -41.99
CA MET A 1 58.03 29.89 -41.05
C MET A 1 57.16 29.92 -39.80
N ASN A 2 56.07 29.16 -39.80
CA ASN A 2 55.98 27.76 -39.33
C ASN A 2 56.09 27.71 -37.79
N GLY A 3 55.13 27.18 -37.03
CA GLY A 3 53.95 26.45 -37.44
C GLY A 3 52.96 26.28 -36.30
N GLU A 4 51.74 25.93 -36.71
CA GLU A 4 50.67 25.42 -35.88
C GLU A 4 51.11 24.08 -35.27
N GLN A 5 50.93 23.91 -33.97
CA GLN A 5 50.83 22.59 -33.35
C GLN A 5 49.42 22.45 -32.80
N GLN A 6 48.65 21.72 -33.60
CA GLN A 6 47.36 21.13 -33.33
C GLN A 6 47.56 20.14 -32.16
N LEU A 7 46.87 20.40 -31.03
CA LEU A 7 46.71 19.40 -29.97
C LEU A 7 45.33 18.78 -30.15
N ASP A 8 45.37 17.52 -30.52
CA ASP A 8 44.24 16.65 -30.82
C ASP A 8 43.22 16.62 -29.67
N ALA A 9 41.96 16.73 -30.07
CA ALA A 9 40.81 16.41 -29.25
C ALA A 9 40.57 14.90 -29.32
N ASP A 10 40.97 14.18 -28.29
CA ASP A 10 40.63 12.76 -28.05
C ASP A 10 40.77 12.53 -26.54
N ALA A 11 39.88 11.94 -25.76
CA ALA A 11 38.68 11.18 -26.06
C ALA A 11 37.63 11.54 -24.98
N GLY A 12 36.53 12.12 -25.40
CA GLY A 12 35.31 12.11 -24.59
C GLY A 12 34.75 10.69 -24.65
N SER A 13 35.10 9.84 -23.68
CA SER A 13 34.41 8.58 -23.44
C SER A 13 32.97 8.89 -23.05
N GLY A 14 32.13 9.15 -24.05
CA GLY A 14 30.68 9.01 -23.92
C GLY A 14 30.39 7.53 -23.71
N MET A 15 30.42 7.10 -22.46
CA MET A 15 29.68 5.90 -22.06
C MET A 15 28.22 6.23 -22.34
N GLU A 16 27.68 5.75 -23.46
CA GLU A 16 26.25 5.63 -23.62
C GLU A 16 25.77 4.83 -22.41
N GLU A 17 24.92 5.44 -21.58
CA GLU A 17 24.19 4.72 -20.53
C GLU A 17 23.34 3.68 -21.26
N VAL A 18 23.85 2.45 -21.35
CA VAL A 18 23.11 1.35 -21.95
C VAL A 18 21.92 1.07 -21.04
N GLU A 19 20.74 1.41 -21.52
CA GLU A 19 19.49 1.14 -20.82
C GLU A 19 19.37 -0.38 -20.60
N LEU A 20 19.13 -0.77 -19.35
CA LEU A 20 19.07 -2.19 -18.97
C LEU A 20 17.87 -2.86 -19.65
N SER A 21 18.16 -3.85 -20.51
CA SER A 21 17.16 -4.77 -21.04
C SER A 21 16.99 -5.95 -20.10
N TRP A 22 15.82 -6.04 -19.46
CA TRP A 22 15.49 -7.19 -18.60
C TRP A 22 15.40 -8.50 -19.37
N GLU A 23 15.03 -8.47 -20.65
CA GLU A 23 14.94 -9.67 -21.49
C GLU A 23 16.33 -10.27 -21.72
N ASP A 24 17.29 -9.43 -22.14
CA ASP A 24 18.68 -9.85 -22.34
C ASP A 24 19.31 -10.33 -21.03
N TYR A 25 19.09 -9.61 -19.92
CA TYR A 25 19.62 -10.00 -18.61
C TYR A 25 19.09 -11.36 -18.14
N LEU A 26 17.80 -11.63 -18.33
CA LEU A 26 17.20 -12.91 -17.93
C LEU A 26 17.69 -14.05 -18.83
N GLU A 27 17.87 -13.79 -20.13
CA GLU A 27 18.46 -14.76 -21.06
C GLU A 27 19.92 -15.07 -20.71
N GLU A 28 20.76 -14.04 -20.52
CA GLU A 28 22.18 -14.19 -20.19
C GLU A 28 22.41 -14.90 -18.84
N THR A 29 21.58 -14.60 -17.83
CA THR A 29 21.70 -15.23 -16.51
C THR A 29 20.97 -16.57 -16.42
N GLY A 30 20.18 -16.94 -17.42
CA GLY A 30 19.29 -18.12 -17.38
C GLY A 30 18.24 -18.03 -16.28
N SER A 31 17.89 -16.83 -15.85
CA SER A 31 16.97 -16.58 -14.74
C SER A 31 15.52 -16.51 -15.23
N THR A 32 14.57 -16.83 -14.34
CA THR A 32 13.14 -16.64 -14.61
C THR A 32 12.58 -15.52 -13.74
N ALA A 33 11.82 -14.61 -14.36
CA ALA A 33 11.09 -13.57 -13.62
C ALA A 33 10.09 -14.18 -12.63
N VAL A 34 9.97 -13.58 -11.45
CA VAL A 34 8.96 -13.96 -10.46
C VAL A 34 7.57 -13.64 -11.03
N PRO A 35 6.60 -14.57 -11.01
CA PRO A 35 5.26 -14.30 -11.53
C PRO A 35 4.59 -13.12 -10.84
N TYR A 36 3.89 -12.28 -11.60
CA TYR A 36 3.19 -11.09 -11.10
C TYR A 36 2.19 -11.40 -9.95
N GLY A 37 1.52 -12.55 -9.98
CA GLY A 37 0.62 -13.00 -8.92
C GLY A 37 1.30 -13.26 -7.55
N SER A 38 2.63 -13.27 -7.51
CA SER A 38 3.38 -13.32 -6.24
C SER A 38 3.32 -11.97 -5.50
N PHE A 39 3.06 -10.88 -6.22
CA PHE A 39 3.01 -9.52 -5.69
C PHE A 39 1.56 -9.08 -5.52
N LYS A 40 0.94 -9.46 -4.39
CA LYS A 40 -0.47 -9.14 -4.10
C LYS A 40 -0.80 -7.67 -4.29
N HIS A 41 0.09 -6.78 -3.85
CA HIS A 41 -0.08 -5.34 -3.95
C HIS A 41 -0.10 -4.83 -5.41
N VAL A 42 0.53 -5.54 -6.36
CA VAL A 42 0.46 -5.25 -7.81
C VAL A 42 -0.83 -5.79 -8.40
N ASP A 43 -1.25 -6.98 -8.00
CA ASP A 43 -2.53 -7.59 -8.40
C ASP A 43 -3.72 -6.70 -8.00
N THR A 44 -3.65 -6.06 -6.82
CA THR A 44 -4.66 -5.08 -6.38
C THR A 44 -4.69 -3.81 -7.25
N ARG A 45 -3.56 -3.36 -7.82
CA ARG A 45 -3.53 -2.18 -8.72
C ARG A 45 -4.27 -2.41 -10.03
N LEU A 46 -4.36 -3.66 -10.47
CA LEU A 46 -5.10 -4.05 -11.66
C LEU A 46 -6.63 -4.01 -11.42
N GLN A 47 -7.06 -3.93 -10.16
CA GLN A 47 -8.46 -3.78 -9.79
C GLN A 47 -8.83 -2.30 -9.74
N ASN A 48 -9.42 -1.81 -10.82
CA ASN A 48 -10.01 -0.49 -11.03
C ASN A 48 -11.16 -0.10 -10.04
N GLY A 49 -11.31 -0.80 -8.91
CA GLY A 49 -12.38 -0.61 -7.94
C GLY A 49 -13.74 -1.21 -8.33
N PHE A 50 -13.91 -1.64 -9.58
CA PHE A 50 -15.11 -2.33 -10.05
C PHE A 50 -15.02 -3.83 -9.75
N ALA A 51 -16.16 -4.43 -9.39
CA ALA A 51 -16.26 -5.85 -9.14
C ALA A 51 -17.39 -6.48 -9.97
N PRO A 52 -17.22 -7.73 -10.44
CA PRO A 52 -18.32 -8.51 -11.02
C PRO A 52 -19.53 -8.53 -10.08
N GLY A 53 -20.72 -8.32 -10.64
CA GLY A 53 -21.99 -8.26 -9.92
C GLY A 53 -22.42 -6.85 -9.50
N MET A 54 -21.53 -5.84 -9.54
CA MET A 54 -21.96 -4.45 -9.35
C MET A 54 -22.91 -4.02 -10.48
N LYS A 55 -23.84 -3.12 -10.16
CA LYS A 55 -24.82 -2.56 -11.11
C LYS A 55 -24.62 -1.07 -11.31
N LEU A 56 -24.78 -0.59 -12.54
CA LEU A 56 -24.61 0.82 -12.90
C LEU A 56 -25.62 1.22 -13.99
N GLU A 57 -25.82 2.52 -14.16
CA GLU A 57 -26.62 3.10 -15.25
C GLU A 57 -25.70 3.42 -16.43
N VAL A 58 -26.07 2.97 -17.62
CA VAL A 58 -25.29 3.12 -18.86
C VAL A 58 -26.15 3.73 -19.95
N ALA A 59 -25.58 4.65 -20.73
CA ALA A 59 -26.23 5.17 -21.92
C ALA A 59 -26.59 4.03 -22.90
N VAL A 60 -27.83 4.01 -23.39
CA VAL A 60 -28.29 3.01 -24.36
C VAL A 60 -27.73 3.39 -25.73
N ARG A 61 -27.01 2.46 -26.37
CA ARG A 61 -26.31 2.74 -27.65
C ARG A 61 -27.20 3.28 -28.77
N THR A 62 -28.50 3.00 -28.73
CA THR A 62 -29.47 3.44 -29.74
C THR A 62 -29.94 4.88 -29.54
N ASP A 63 -29.93 5.40 -28.30
CA ASP A 63 -30.32 6.76 -27.98
C ASP A 63 -29.45 7.31 -26.82
N PRO A 64 -28.52 8.24 -27.10
CA PRO A 64 -27.60 8.81 -26.11
C PRO A 64 -28.26 9.53 -24.93
N GLU A 65 -29.53 9.93 -25.03
CA GLU A 65 -30.25 10.61 -23.95
C GLU A 65 -31.00 9.63 -23.02
N THR A 66 -30.96 8.34 -23.33
CA THR A 66 -31.62 7.27 -22.57
C THR A 66 -30.59 6.37 -21.91
N TYR A 67 -30.92 5.89 -20.72
CA TYR A 67 -30.02 5.08 -19.90
C TYR A 67 -30.71 3.79 -19.51
N TRP A 68 -29.94 2.75 -19.22
CA TRP A 68 -30.46 1.51 -18.66
C TRP A 68 -29.51 0.88 -17.66
N VAL A 69 -30.06 0.08 -16.74
CA VAL A 69 -29.29 -0.63 -15.73
C VAL A 69 -28.53 -1.79 -16.38
N ALA A 70 -27.25 -1.91 -16.06
CA ALA A 70 -26.39 -2.99 -16.49
C ALA A 70 -25.61 -3.58 -15.31
N THR A 71 -25.37 -4.89 -15.37
CA THR A 71 -24.53 -5.62 -14.42
C THR A 71 -23.12 -5.81 -15.00
N ILE A 72 -22.10 -5.61 -14.17
CA ILE A 72 -20.70 -5.94 -14.50
C ILE A 72 -20.53 -7.46 -14.47
N ILE A 73 -20.27 -8.07 -15.62
CA ILE A 73 -20.02 -9.51 -15.74
C ILE A 73 -18.57 -9.84 -15.40
N THR A 74 -17.63 -9.04 -15.92
CA THR A 74 -16.21 -9.16 -15.58
C THR A 74 -15.47 -7.84 -15.80
N THR A 75 -14.28 -7.73 -15.24
CA THR A 75 -13.42 -6.55 -15.34
C THR A 75 -12.10 -6.93 -16.01
N CYS A 76 -11.62 -6.07 -16.91
CA CYS A 76 -10.34 -6.20 -17.57
C CYS A 76 -9.68 -4.82 -17.63
N GLU A 77 -8.98 -4.44 -16.57
CA GLU A 77 -8.32 -3.14 -16.41
C GLU A 77 -9.25 -1.95 -16.66
N GLN A 78 -9.25 -1.37 -17.86
CA GLN A 78 -10.04 -0.20 -18.26
C GLN A 78 -11.35 -0.59 -18.98
N LEU A 79 -11.54 -1.88 -19.24
CA LEU A 79 -12.71 -2.41 -19.94
C LEU A 79 -13.59 -3.17 -18.95
N LEU A 80 -14.88 -2.87 -18.97
CA LEU A 80 -15.92 -3.62 -18.27
C LEU A 80 -16.70 -4.44 -19.29
N LEU A 81 -16.89 -5.73 -19.01
CA LEU A 81 -17.89 -6.52 -19.73
C LEU A 81 -19.23 -6.32 -19.04
N LEU A 82 -20.16 -5.69 -19.73
CA LEU A 82 -21.47 -5.34 -19.18
C LEU A 82 -22.57 -6.17 -19.85
N ARG A 83 -23.63 -6.46 -19.09
CA ARG A 83 -24.89 -7.00 -19.60
C ARG A 83 -26.03 -6.13 -19.10
N TYR A 84 -26.89 -5.68 -19.99
CA TYR A 84 -28.12 -4.99 -19.59
C TYR A 84 -29.04 -5.92 -18.79
N ASP A 85 -29.60 -5.39 -17.71
CA ASP A 85 -30.51 -6.14 -16.87
C ASP A 85 -31.82 -6.41 -17.61
N GLY A 86 -32.19 -7.70 -17.66
CA GLY A 86 -33.35 -8.23 -18.40
C GLY A 86 -32.98 -9.22 -19.50
N TYR A 87 -31.71 -9.33 -19.89
CA TYR A 87 -31.22 -10.42 -20.76
C TYR A 87 -30.95 -11.74 -20.03
N GLY A 88 -31.05 -11.77 -18.70
CA GLY A 88 -30.79 -12.97 -17.89
C GLY A 88 -29.35 -13.47 -18.09
N GLU A 89 -29.21 -14.76 -18.43
CA GLU A 89 -27.91 -15.41 -18.63
C GLU A 89 -27.42 -15.43 -20.10
N ASP A 90 -28.05 -14.65 -20.99
CA ASP A 90 -27.68 -14.61 -22.40
C ASP A 90 -26.36 -13.85 -22.65
N ARG A 91 -25.26 -14.60 -22.68
CA ARG A 91 -23.90 -14.09 -22.95
C ARG A 91 -23.75 -13.40 -24.31
N ARG A 92 -24.67 -13.62 -25.26
CA ARG A 92 -24.62 -12.95 -26.57
C ARG A 92 -24.97 -11.46 -26.49
N ALA A 93 -25.65 -11.05 -25.42
CA ALA A 93 -26.00 -9.67 -25.15
C ALA A 93 -24.89 -8.91 -24.38
N ASP A 94 -23.80 -9.58 -24.04
CA ASP A 94 -22.68 -8.95 -23.33
C ASP A 94 -21.92 -8.01 -24.26
N PHE A 95 -21.55 -6.84 -23.76
CA PHE A 95 -20.78 -5.86 -24.52
C PHE A 95 -19.65 -5.27 -23.68
N TRP A 96 -18.51 -5.06 -24.33
CA TRP A 96 -17.39 -4.36 -23.72
C TRP A 96 -17.64 -2.86 -23.70
N CYS A 97 -17.26 -2.25 -22.59
CA CYS A 97 -17.41 -0.83 -22.31
C CYS A 97 -16.10 -0.26 -21.75
N ASP A 98 -15.60 0.81 -22.38
CA ASP A 98 -14.39 1.51 -21.93
C ASP A 98 -14.78 2.57 -20.91
N ILE A 99 -14.31 2.42 -19.67
CA ILE A 99 -14.69 3.27 -18.52
C ILE A 99 -14.36 4.75 -18.78
N ARG A 100 -13.36 5.05 -19.61
CA ARG A 100 -12.97 6.45 -19.85
C ARG A 100 -13.82 7.15 -20.90
N LYS A 101 -14.43 6.37 -21.80
CA LYS A 101 -15.14 6.88 -22.97
C LYS A 101 -16.65 6.77 -22.85
N ALA A 102 -17.13 5.87 -22.00
CA ALA A 102 -18.55 5.63 -21.84
C ALA A 102 -19.14 6.49 -20.72
N ASP A 103 -20.38 6.91 -20.92
CA ASP A 103 -21.19 7.57 -19.91
C ASP A 103 -21.74 6.49 -18.96
N LEU A 104 -20.98 6.25 -17.89
CA LEU A 104 -21.28 5.31 -16.82
C LEU A 104 -21.66 6.08 -15.56
N TYR A 105 -22.79 5.73 -14.95
CA TYR A 105 -23.29 6.43 -13.77
C TYR A 105 -23.71 5.49 -12.65
N PRO A 106 -23.60 5.90 -11.38
CA PRO A 106 -24.08 5.09 -10.27
C PRO A 106 -25.61 4.94 -10.33
N ILE A 107 -26.13 3.88 -9.72
CA ILE A 107 -27.58 3.69 -9.61
C ILE A 107 -28.22 4.90 -8.89
N GLY A 108 -29.27 5.45 -9.49
CA GLY A 108 -30.00 6.62 -9.01
C GLY A 108 -29.59 7.94 -9.67
N TRP A 109 -28.58 7.94 -10.54
CA TRP A 109 -28.13 9.16 -11.22
C TRP A 109 -29.19 9.73 -12.17
N CYS A 110 -29.88 8.88 -12.93
CA CYS A 110 -30.92 9.32 -13.85
C CYS A 110 -32.07 10.02 -13.12
N GLU A 111 -32.49 9.49 -11.97
CA GLU A 111 -33.53 10.11 -11.13
C GLU A 111 -33.09 11.51 -10.64
N GLN A 112 -31.85 11.63 -10.18
CA GLN A 112 -31.29 12.90 -9.70
C GLN A 112 -31.15 13.94 -10.82
N ASN A 113 -30.75 13.52 -12.01
CA ASN A 113 -30.48 14.39 -13.16
C ASN A 113 -31.68 14.55 -14.10
N LYS A 114 -32.86 14.05 -13.70
CA LYS A 114 -34.10 14.09 -14.50
C LYS A 114 -33.93 13.48 -15.90
N LYS A 115 -33.12 12.43 -16.00
CA LYS A 115 -32.94 11.59 -17.20
C LYS A 115 -33.88 10.40 -17.15
N THR A 116 -34.09 9.76 -18.29
CA THR A 116 -35.04 8.66 -18.43
C THR A 116 -34.32 7.32 -18.50
N LEU A 117 -34.74 6.38 -17.64
CA LEU A 117 -34.38 4.98 -17.77
C LEU A 117 -35.31 4.33 -18.80
N GLU A 118 -34.77 3.88 -19.93
CA GLU A 118 -35.53 3.20 -20.98
C GLU A 118 -34.87 1.87 -21.37
N ALA A 119 -35.66 0.80 -21.38
CA ALA A 119 -35.17 -0.52 -21.70
C ALA A 119 -34.78 -0.62 -23.19
N PRO A 120 -33.63 -1.24 -23.53
CA PRO A 120 -33.25 -1.52 -24.91
C PRO A 120 -34.31 -2.41 -25.62
N GLU A 121 -34.47 -2.25 -26.94
CA GLU A 121 -35.50 -2.94 -27.74
C GLU A 121 -35.58 -4.45 -27.47
N GLY A 122 -34.44 -5.15 -27.38
CA GLY A 122 -34.41 -6.60 -27.15
C GLY A 122 -34.82 -7.05 -25.73
N ILE A 123 -35.03 -6.11 -24.81
CA ILE A 123 -35.62 -6.35 -23.48
C ILE A 123 -37.06 -5.86 -23.44
N ARG A 124 -37.42 -4.80 -24.19
CA ARG A 124 -38.78 -4.19 -24.20
C ARG A 124 -39.90 -5.21 -24.33
N ASP A 125 -39.67 -6.25 -25.13
CA ASP A 125 -40.65 -7.30 -25.40
C ASP A 125 -40.70 -8.42 -24.33
N LYS A 126 -39.74 -8.44 -23.40
CA LYS A 126 -39.55 -9.51 -22.40
C LYS A 126 -40.07 -9.17 -21.01
N VAL A 127 -40.19 -7.88 -20.67
CA VAL A 127 -40.64 -7.43 -19.34
C VAL A 127 -41.89 -6.57 -19.51
N SER A 128 -42.96 -6.95 -18.82
CA SER A 128 -44.26 -6.29 -18.89
C SER A 128 -44.45 -5.20 -17.82
N ASP A 129 -43.82 -5.33 -16.65
CA ASP A 129 -43.79 -4.32 -15.58
C ASP A 129 -42.34 -4.00 -15.22
N TRP A 130 -41.86 -2.86 -15.70
CA TRP A 130 -40.47 -2.43 -15.54
C TRP A 130 -40.19 -1.88 -14.15
N ASP A 131 -41.18 -1.27 -13.50
CA ASP A 131 -41.01 -0.70 -12.17
C ASP A 131 -40.81 -1.79 -11.13
N GLU A 132 -41.62 -2.86 -11.19
CA GLU A 132 -41.43 -4.01 -10.31
C GLU A 132 -40.13 -4.76 -10.64
N PHE A 133 -39.80 -4.92 -11.92
CA PHE A 133 -38.55 -5.53 -12.34
C PHE A 133 -37.32 -4.79 -11.79
N LEU A 134 -37.27 -3.47 -11.94
CA LEU A 134 -36.16 -2.65 -11.44
C LEU A 134 -36.10 -2.69 -9.92
N ARG A 135 -37.24 -2.62 -9.21
CA ARG A 135 -37.25 -2.78 -7.74
C ARG A 135 -36.62 -4.10 -7.32
N GLN A 136 -37.08 -5.22 -7.87
CA GLN A 136 -36.53 -6.54 -7.53
C GLN A 136 -35.03 -6.65 -7.88
N THR A 137 -34.63 -6.05 -8.99
CA THR A 137 -33.25 -6.11 -9.48
C THR A 137 -32.29 -5.26 -8.67
N LEU A 138 -32.75 -4.12 -8.14
CA LEU A 138 -31.93 -3.16 -7.41
C LEU A 138 -31.96 -3.38 -5.89
N ILE A 139 -32.89 -4.19 -5.36
CA ILE A 139 -32.89 -4.57 -3.94
C ILE A 139 -31.59 -5.31 -3.59
N GLY A 140 -30.81 -4.70 -2.69
CA GLY A 140 -29.52 -5.26 -2.24
C GLY A 140 -28.39 -5.20 -3.27
N ALA A 141 -28.59 -4.51 -4.40
CA ALA A 141 -27.55 -4.32 -5.40
C ALA A 141 -26.46 -3.37 -4.91
N CYS A 142 -25.21 -3.67 -5.25
CA CYS A 142 -24.08 -2.79 -5.00
C CYS A 142 -23.79 -1.95 -6.24
N SER A 143 -23.94 -0.63 -6.15
CA SER A 143 -23.48 0.30 -7.18
C SER A 143 -21.99 0.61 -6.99
N PRO A 144 -21.20 0.82 -8.06
CA PRO A 144 -19.87 1.40 -7.92
C PRO A 144 -19.97 2.79 -7.26
N PRO A 145 -18.97 3.19 -6.44
CA PRO A 145 -18.91 4.52 -5.85
C PRO A 145 -18.93 5.63 -6.92
N VAL A 146 -19.69 6.71 -6.67
CA VAL A 146 -19.81 7.90 -7.54
C VAL A 146 -18.45 8.39 -8.06
N PRO A 147 -17.37 8.49 -7.25
CA PRO A 147 -16.10 9.03 -7.73
C PRO A 147 -15.35 8.12 -8.72
N LEU A 148 -15.72 6.84 -8.85
CA LEU A 148 -15.20 5.96 -9.90
C LEU A 148 -15.86 6.23 -11.27
N LEU A 149 -17.04 6.85 -11.24
CA LEU A 149 -17.96 6.99 -12.38
C LEU A 149 -18.11 8.45 -12.86
N GLU A 150 -18.03 9.45 -11.98
CA GLU A 150 -18.28 10.87 -12.33
C GLU A 150 -17.02 11.77 -12.27
N GLY A 151 -16.86 12.63 -13.30
CA GLY A 151 -15.96 13.79 -13.31
C GLY A 151 -14.68 13.67 -14.17
N LEU A 152 -13.72 14.58 -13.97
CA LEU A 152 -12.34 14.56 -14.54
C LEU A 152 -11.54 13.28 -14.18
N ARG A 153 -12.17 12.36 -13.45
CA ARG A 153 -11.65 11.17 -12.77
C ARG A 153 -12.12 9.85 -13.45
N ASN A 154 -12.85 9.92 -14.58
CA ASN A 154 -13.26 8.83 -15.48
C ASN A 154 -12.25 7.68 -15.59
N GLY A 155 -12.49 6.56 -14.89
CA GLY A 155 -11.71 5.33 -15.04
C GLY A 155 -10.21 5.47 -14.77
N ARG A 156 -9.82 6.49 -13.98
CA ARG A 156 -8.46 6.59 -13.45
C ARG A 156 -8.21 5.50 -12.44
N ASN A 157 -6.99 4.96 -12.40
CA ASN A 157 -6.63 4.00 -11.37
C ASN A 157 -6.89 4.67 -10.01
N PRO A 158 -7.41 3.98 -8.98
CA PRO A 158 -7.52 4.52 -7.62
C PRO A 158 -6.23 5.21 -7.14
N LEU A 159 -5.07 4.75 -7.61
CA LEU A 159 -3.77 5.38 -7.36
C LEU A 159 -3.60 6.77 -7.99
N ASP A 160 -4.15 7.00 -9.17
CA ASP A 160 -4.07 8.28 -9.87
C ASP A 160 -4.92 9.37 -9.18
N LEU A 161 -5.81 8.96 -8.26
CA LEU A 161 -6.56 9.89 -7.42
C LEU A 161 -5.69 10.51 -6.32
N ILE A 162 -4.61 9.82 -5.93
CA ILE A 162 -3.62 10.34 -4.98
C ILE A 162 -2.63 11.20 -5.76
N ALA A 163 -2.97 12.47 -5.96
CA ALA A 163 -2.17 13.41 -6.73
C ALA A 163 -1.17 14.17 -5.84
N PRO A 164 -0.09 14.73 -6.40
CA PRO A 164 0.71 15.72 -5.71
C PRO A 164 -0.15 16.85 -5.15
N GLY A 165 0.04 17.20 -3.87
CA GLY A 165 -0.78 18.14 -3.12
C GLY A 165 -1.89 17.50 -2.29
N SER A 166 -2.25 16.23 -2.52
CA SER A 166 -3.19 15.52 -1.65
C SER A 166 -2.66 15.40 -0.23
N ARG A 167 -3.55 15.52 0.76
CA ARG A 167 -3.20 15.40 2.18
C ARG A 167 -3.65 14.07 2.78
N LEU A 168 -2.86 13.57 3.72
CA LEU A 168 -3.09 12.33 4.46
C LEU A 168 -2.64 12.52 5.91
N GLU A 169 -3.04 11.60 6.79
CA GLU A 169 -2.59 11.56 8.18
C GLU A 169 -1.59 10.41 8.36
N CYS A 170 -0.40 10.71 8.87
CA CYS A 170 0.67 9.74 9.07
C CYS A 170 1.04 9.64 10.55
N GLN A 171 1.10 8.41 11.07
CA GLN A 171 1.59 8.13 12.41
C GLN A 171 3.11 8.03 12.42
N ALA A 172 3.75 8.62 13.43
CA ALA A 172 5.21 8.65 13.59
C ALA A 172 5.79 7.29 14.01
N PHE A 173 5.89 6.34 13.09
CA PHE A 173 6.23 4.92 13.31
C PHE A 173 7.68 4.64 13.78
N GLN A 174 8.53 5.65 13.96
CA GLN A 174 9.92 5.44 14.41
C GLN A 174 10.03 5.36 15.94
N ASP A 175 9.28 6.19 16.66
CA ASP A 175 9.46 6.36 18.11
C ASP A 175 8.15 6.52 18.90
N SER A 176 7.06 6.85 18.21
CA SER A 176 5.80 7.22 18.85
C SER A 176 4.60 6.79 18.00
N LEU A 177 3.42 7.26 18.33
CA LEU A 177 2.21 7.12 17.50
C LEU A 177 1.54 8.49 17.34
N SER A 178 2.31 9.58 17.49
CA SER A 178 1.82 10.92 17.21
C SER A 178 1.41 10.98 15.74
N THR A 179 0.23 11.51 15.48
CA THR A 179 -0.31 11.59 14.13
C THR A 179 -0.16 13.02 13.63
N TRP A 180 0.36 13.19 12.41
CA TRP A 180 0.46 14.51 11.79
C TRP A 180 0.05 14.45 10.33
N ILE A 181 -0.31 15.61 9.79
CA ILE A 181 -0.72 15.73 8.40
C ILE A 181 0.54 15.70 7.52
N VAL A 182 0.46 14.93 6.43
CA VAL A 182 1.48 14.86 5.39
C VAL A 182 0.87 15.21 4.04
N THR A 183 1.64 15.89 3.22
CA THR A 183 1.32 16.20 1.82
C THR A 183 2.04 15.22 0.91
N VAL A 184 1.34 14.74 -0.12
CA VAL A 184 1.93 13.96 -1.20
C VAL A 184 2.73 14.90 -2.10
N VAL A 185 4.05 14.73 -2.15
CA VAL A 185 4.94 15.45 -3.06
C VAL A 185 4.96 14.78 -4.43
N GLU A 186 4.98 13.45 -4.43
CA GLU A 186 5.10 12.64 -5.64
C GLU A 186 4.43 11.28 -5.41
N ASN A 187 3.84 10.72 -6.47
CA ASN A 187 3.25 9.38 -6.46
C ASN A 187 3.80 8.58 -7.64
N ILE A 188 4.64 7.58 -7.34
CA ILE A 188 5.20 6.66 -8.34
C ILE A 188 4.59 5.29 -8.10
N GLY A 189 3.49 5.03 -8.80
CA GLY A 189 2.75 3.78 -8.69
C GLY A 189 2.42 3.47 -7.23
N GLY A 190 1.74 4.35 -6.51
CA GLY A 190 1.33 4.13 -5.13
C GLY A 190 2.45 4.14 -4.09
N ARG A 191 3.72 4.24 -4.47
CA ARG A 191 4.77 4.71 -3.56
C ARG A 191 4.66 6.23 -3.50
N LEU A 192 4.36 6.74 -2.32
CA LEU A 192 4.11 8.14 -2.09
C LEU A 192 5.33 8.75 -1.44
N LYS A 193 5.87 9.80 -2.06
CA LYS A 193 6.84 10.68 -1.43
C LYS A 193 6.06 11.66 -0.56
N LEU A 194 6.27 11.58 0.74
CA LEU A 194 5.50 12.33 1.73
C LEU A 194 6.37 13.39 2.39
N ARG A 195 5.76 14.53 2.66
CA ARG A 195 6.34 15.62 3.43
C ARG A 195 5.39 16.01 4.55
N TYR A 196 5.90 16.29 5.74
CA TYR A 196 5.07 16.81 6.82
C TYR A 196 4.55 18.22 6.50
N GLU A 197 3.27 18.45 6.77
CA GLU A 197 2.67 19.78 6.62
C GLU A 197 3.38 20.80 7.52
N GLY A 198 3.64 21.99 6.97
CA GLY A 198 4.42 23.04 7.60
C GLY A 198 5.92 23.03 7.29
N LEU A 199 6.43 22.02 6.58
CA LEU A 199 7.82 21.97 6.13
C LEU A 199 7.98 22.34 4.66
N GLU A 200 9.14 22.90 4.33
CA GLU A 200 9.54 23.25 2.97
C GLU A 200 10.44 22.17 2.35
N SER A 201 10.63 22.22 1.03
CA SER A 201 11.52 21.27 0.33
C SER A 201 12.97 21.33 0.82
N SER A 202 13.39 22.48 1.37
CA SER A 202 14.72 22.72 1.94
C SER A 202 14.97 21.97 3.26
N ASP A 203 13.91 21.55 3.96
CA ASP A 203 14.02 20.92 5.28
C ASP A 203 14.47 19.45 5.20
N ASN A 204 14.42 18.83 4.01
CA ASN A 204 14.88 17.45 3.74
C ASN A 204 14.26 16.34 4.62
N TYR A 205 13.03 16.53 5.13
CA TYR A 205 12.28 15.51 5.90
C TYR A 205 11.30 14.69 5.04
N GLU A 206 11.70 14.35 3.83
CA GLU A 206 10.87 13.58 2.90
C GLU A 206 11.11 12.08 3.09
N HIS A 207 10.04 11.30 3.08
CA HIS A 207 10.11 9.85 3.20
C HIS A 207 9.12 9.17 2.26
N TRP A 208 9.40 7.92 1.90
CA TRP A 208 8.56 7.15 1.00
C TRP A 208 7.78 6.09 1.77
N LEU A 209 6.47 6.04 1.55
CA LEU A 209 5.60 4.96 2.04
C LEU A 209 4.72 4.45 0.90
N TYR A 210 4.31 3.20 0.99
CA TYR A 210 3.23 2.71 0.12
C TYR A 210 1.88 3.26 0.60
N TYR A 211 0.96 3.57 -0.31
CA TYR A 211 -0.33 4.19 0.06
C TYR A 211 -1.20 3.34 1.02
N LEU A 212 -0.97 2.02 1.06
CA LEU A 212 -1.64 1.09 2.00
C LEU A 212 -0.82 0.81 3.26
N ASP A 213 0.22 1.61 3.53
CA ASP A 213 1.04 1.44 4.72
C ASP A 213 0.18 1.51 6.00
N PRO A 214 0.41 0.62 6.99
CA PRO A 214 -0.30 0.60 8.27
C PRO A 214 -0.38 1.95 9.00
N PHE A 215 0.62 2.82 8.82
CA PHE A 215 0.72 4.10 9.52
C PHE A 215 0.18 5.29 8.73
N LEU A 216 -0.26 5.08 7.48
CA LEU A 216 -0.81 6.12 6.62
C LEU A 216 -2.33 6.01 6.49
N HIS A 217 -3.04 7.10 6.71
CA HIS A 217 -4.50 7.13 6.82
C HIS A 217 -5.12 8.32 6.08
N HIS A 218 -6.42 8.21 5.78
CA HIS A 218 -7.20 9.33 5.24
C HIS A 218 -7.36 10.45 6.27
N VAL A 219 -7.52 11.69 5.79
CA VAL A 219 -7.78 12.85 6.66
C VAL A 219 -9.07 12.66 7.46
N GLY A 220 -9.01 12.94 8.76
CA GLY A 220 -10.09 12.74 9.73
C GLY A 220 -10.03 11.41 10.48
N TRP A 221 -9.14 10.49 10.10
CA TRP A 221 -8.98 9.20 10.77
C TRP A 221 -8.55 9.36 12.24
N ALA A 222 -7.59 10.24 12.51
CA ALA A 222 -7.07 10.52 13.85
C ALA A 222 -8.21 10.94 14.78
N ALA A 223 -9.02 11.91 14.35
CA ALA A 223 -10.17 12.39 15.11
C ALA A 223 -11.20 11.27 15.37
N GLN A 224 -11.46 10.39 14.39
CA GLN A 224 -12.36 9.24 14.55
C GLN A 224 -11.86 8.23 15.58
N GLN A 225 -10.54 8.03 15.66
CA GLN A 225 -9.90 7.13 16.63
C GLN A 225 -9.58 7.81 17.97
N GLY A 226 -9.83 9.11 18.10
CA GLY A 226 -9.53 9.89 19.30
C GLY A 226 -8.06 10.29 19.45
N TYR A 227 -7.26 10.22 18.38
CA TYR A 227 -5.92 10.78 18.36
C TYR A 227 -5.95 12.28 18.10
N GLU A 228 -5.09 13.02 18.79
CA GLU A 228 -4.83 14.42 18.53
C GLU A 228 -3.72 14.57 17.48
N LEU A 229 -3.88 15.52 16.57
CA LEU A 229 -2.85 15.84 15.58
C LEU A 229 -1.71 16.58 16.28
N GLN A 230 -0.53 15.95 16.32
CA GLN A 230 0.68 16.52 16.90
C GLN A 230 1.90 16.23 16.01
N PRO A 231 2.80 17.21 15.82
CA PRO A 231 3.99 17.02 14.99
C PRO A 231 4.93 15.98 15.62
N PRO A 232 5.54 15.09 14.82
CA PRO A 232 6.50 14.10 15.31
C PRO A 232 7.68 14.73 16.03
N SER A 233 8.27 14.00 16.98
CA SER A 233 9.46 14.44 17.74
C SER A 233 10.60 14.95 16.85
N ALA A 234 10.80 14.30 15.70
CA ALA A 234 11.81 14.62 14.69
C ALA A 234 11.69 16.05 14.15
N ILE A 235 10.48 16.61 14.06
CA ILE A 235 10.24 17.93 13.48
C ILE A 235 9.71 18.93 14.50
N ARG A 236 9.25 18.46 15.67
CA ARG A 236 8.59 19.28 16.70
C ARG A 236 9.42 20.48 17.14
N HIS A 237 10.75 20.34 17.15
CA HIS A 237 11.69 21.39 17.56
C HIS A 237 11.87 22.52 16.52
N LEU A 238 11.40 22.33 15.29
CA LEU A 238 11.60 23.28 14.19
C LEU A 238 10.69 24.51 14.28
N LYS A 239 9.54 24.39 14.96
CA LYS A 239 8.56 25.48 15.14
C LYS A 239 7.98 25.45 16.54
N ASN A 240 7.45 26.58 16.98
CA ASN A 240 6.76 26.68 18.25
C ASN A 240 5.30 26.20 18.15
N GLU A 241 4.64 26.01 19.29
CA GLU A 241 3.26 25.48 19.33
C GLU A 241 2.26 26.38 18.58
N ALA A 242 2.39 27.71 18.66
CA ALA A 242 1.47 28.62 17.98
C ALA A 242 1.58 28.50 16.44
N GLU A 243 2.80 28.36 15.93
CA GLU A 243 3.04 28.12 14.49
C GLU A 243 2.43 26.79 14.02
N TRP A 244 2.56 25.71 14.82
CA TRP A 244 1.94 24.43 14.50
C TRP A 244 0.40 24.50 14.49
N GLN A 245 -0.20 25.25 15.41
CA GLN A 245 -1.64 25.47 15.43
C GLN A 245 -2.13 26.32 14.25
N GLU A 246 -1.34 27.30 13.80
CA GLU A 246 -1.64 28.09 12.60
C GLU A 246 -1.64 27.21 11.33
N ILE A 247 -0.68 26.29 11.22
CA ILE A 247 -0.65 25.32 10.11
C ILE A 247 -1.91 24.44 10.10
N LEU A 248 -2.34 23.92 11.25
CA LEU A 248 -3.57 23.12 11.33
C LEU A 248 -4.82 23.93 10.94
N ALA A 249 -4.91 25.20 11.38
CA ALA A 249 -6.01 26.08 11.02
C ALA A 249 -6.05 26.31 9.50
N LYS A 250 -4.90 26.59 8.89
CA LYS A 250 -4.76 26.78 7.44
C LYS A 250 -5.15 25.52 6.66
N VAL A 251 -4.65 24.35 7.07
CA VAL A 251 -4.99 23.08 6.41
C VAL A 251 -6.51 22.85 6.46
N LYS A 252 -7.14 23.11 7.61
CA LYS A 252 -8.59 22.95 7.77
C LYS A 252 -9.41 23.89 6.89
N GLU A 253 -8.91 25.09 6.62
CA GLU A 253 -9.56 26.04 5.70
C GLU A 253 -9.38 25.66 4.23
N GLU A 254 -8.21 25.14 3.86
CA GLU A 254 -7.87 24.76 2.48
C GLU A 254 -8.38 23.37 2.07
N GLU A 255 -8.75 22.52 3.03
CA GLU A 255 -9.22 21.16 2.77
C GLU A 255 -10.70 21.17 2.34
N GLU A 256 -10.94 21.39 1.04
CA GLU A 256 -12.30 21.36 0.48
C GLU A 256 -12.82 19.93 0.25
N GLU A 257 -11.98 19.02 -0.25
CA GLU A 257 -12.35 17.63 -0.56
C GLU A 257 -11.22 16.64 -0.22
N PRO A 258 -11.28 15.95 0.94
CA PRO A 258 -10.26 14.98 1.30
C PRO A 258 -10.31 13.73 0.42
N LEU A 259 -9.19 13.02 0.35
CA LEU A 259 -9.11 11.75 -0.36
C LEU A 259 -10.15 10.75 0.19
N PRO A 260 -10.93 10.08 -0.68
CA PRO A 260 -11.96 9.15 -0.21
C PRO A 260 -11.38 7.97 0.58
N SER A 261 -12.02 7.62 1.69
CA SER A 261 -11.58 6.53 2.58
C SER A 261 -11.56 5.16 1.90
N TYR A 262 -12.38 4.93 0.85
CA TYR A 262 -12.41 3.68 0.12
C TYR A 262 -11.08 3.36 -0.60
N LEU A 263 -10.21 4.36 -0.84
CA LEU A 263 -8.88 4.14 -1.41
C LEU A 263 -8.00 3.26 -0.50
N PHE A 264 -8.32 3.23 0.79
CA PHE A 264 -7.57 2.50 1.81
C PHE A 264 -8.27 1.19 2.23
N LYS A 265 -9.30 0.74 1.50
CA LYS A 265 -10.10 -0.45 1.86
C LYS A 265 -9.28 -1.75 1.93
N ASP A 266 -8.22 -1.83 1.12
CA ASP A 266 -7.36 -3.03 1.00
C ASP A 266 -6.19 -2.99 2.00
N LYS A 267 -6.19 -2.00 2.91
CA LYS A 267 -5.19 -1.89 3.98
C LYS A 267 -5.24 -3.13 4.88
N GLN A 268 -4.06 -3.61 5.28
CA GLN A 268 -3.96 -4.75 6.18
C GLN A 268 -4.63 -4.44 7.52
N VAL A 269 -5.55 -5.32 7.94
CA VAL A 269 -6.11 -5.28 9.29
C VAL A 269 -5.07 -5.80 10.27
N ILE A 270 -4.71 -4.95 11.23
CA ILE A 270 -3.71 -5.26 12.25
C ILE A 270 -4.37 -6.05 13.39
N GLY A 271 -3.82 -7.24 13.67
CA GLY A 271 -4.25 -8.09 14.78
C GLY A 271 -3.78 -7.61 16.15
N ILE A 272 -4.45 -8.12 17.19
CA ILE A 272 -4.07 -7.90 18.59
C ILE A 272 -2.81 -8.71 18.91
N HIS A 273 -1.83 -8.09 19.57
CA HIS A 273 -0.61 -8.77 19.99
C HIS A 273 -0.63 -9.22 21.45
N THR A 274 0.34 -10.03 21.83
CA THR A 274 0.53 -10.50 23.21
C THR A 274 1.93 -10.22 23.77
N PHE A 275 2.71 -9.36 23.10
CA PHE A 275 4.02 -8.90 23.58
C PHE A 275 3.91 -8.11 24.89
N SER A 276 4.99 -8.14 25.67
CA SER A 276 5.16 -7.37 26.91
C SER A 276 6.51 -6.69 26.92
N VAL A 277 6.63 -5.58 27.66
CA VAL A 277 7.90 -4.87 27.85
C VAL A 277 8.95 -5.83 28.40
N ASN A 278 10.20 -5.65 27.96
CA ASN A 278 11.38 -6.47 28.30
C ASN A 278 11.40 -7.88 27.67
N MET A 279 10.44 -8.23 26.81
CA MET A 279 10.56 -9.43 25.99
C MET A 279 11.64 -9.25 24.92
N LYS A 280 12.51 -10.25 24.77
CA LYS A 280 13.54 -10.31 23.72
C LYS A 280 13.07 -11.09 22.50
N LEU A 281 13.48 -10.63 21.34
CA LEU A 281 13.18 -11.21 20.04
C LEU A 281 14.35 -11.02 19.06
N GLU A 282 14.26 -11.65 17.91
CA GLU A 282 15.17 -11.43 16.79
C GLU A 282 14.54 -10.44 15.82
N ALA A 283 15.27 -9.42 15.39
CA ALA A 283 14.75 -8.44 14.44
C ALA A 283 15.74 -8.09 13.34
N VAL A 284 15.22 -7.68 12.19
CA VAL A 284 15.98 -6.99 11.14
C VAL A 284 15.93 -5.50 11.40
N ASP A 285 17.08 -4.84 11.34
CA ASP A 285 17.18 -3.38 11.42
C ASP A 285 16.62 -2.75 10.12
N PRO A 286 15.55 -1.94 10.18
CA PRO A 286 14.98 -1.29 8.99
C PRO A 286 15.97 -0.40 8.23
N TRP A 287 17.00 0.15 8.91
CA TRP A 287 18.04 0.98 8.32
C TRP A 287 19.27 0.18 7.87
N SER A 288 19.35 -1.09 8.25
CA SER A 288 20.43 -2.00 7.84
C SER A 288 19.88 -3.41 7.62
N PRO A 289 19.11 -3.63 6.54
CA PRO A 289 18.25 -4.80 6.38
C PRO A 289 18.99 -6.09 5.97
N PHE A 290 20.30 -6.16 6.23
CA PHE A 290 21.18 -7.23 5.79
C PHE A 290 21.50 -8.26 6.87
N GLY A 291 21.06 -8.02 8.11
CA GLY A 291 21.33 -8.89 9.24
C GLY A 291 20.14 -8.99 10.20
N ILE A 292 20.13 -10.08 10.95
CA ILE A 292 19.20 -10.31 12.06
C ILE A 292 20.01 -10.15 13.34
N SER A 293 19.51 -9.37 14.29
CA SER A 293 20.15 -9.15 15.59
C SER A 293 19.14 -9.26 16.73
N PRO A 294 19.59 -9.44 17.98
CA PRO A 294 18.74 -9.32 19.15
C PRO A 294 18.09 -7.93 19.24
N ALA A 295 16.82 -7.93 19.63
CA ALA A 295 16.04 -6.73 19.88
C ALA A 295 15.14 -6.93 21.09
N THR A 296 14.72 -5.82 21.69
CA THR A 296 13.91 -5.82 22.91
C THR A 296 12.64 -5.01 22.71
N VAL A 297 11.51 -5.52 23.22
CA VAL A 297 10.28 -4.74 23.33
C VAL A 297 10.44 -3.72 24.46
N VAL A 298 10.57 -2.45 24.11
CA VAL A 298 10.85 -1.38 25.09
C VAL A 298 9.60 -0.63 25.53
N LYS A 299 8.51 -0.70 24.76
CA LYS A 299 7.24 -0.01 25.07
C LYS A 299 6.05 -0.74 24.45
N ILE A 300 4.92 -0.78 25.15
CA ILE A 300 3.62 -1.15 24.59
C ILE A 300 2.80 0.13 24.47
N PHE A 301 2.23 0.39 23.29
CA PHE A 301 1.38 1.57 23.08
C PHE A 301 -0.08 1.24 23.37
N ASP A 302 -0.59 0.17 22.77
CA ASP A 302 -1.96 -0.30 22.90
C ASP A 302 -2.04 -1.81 22.61
N GLU A 303 -3.21 -2.34 22.29
CA GLU A 303 -3.39 -3.76 21.96
C GLU A 303 -2.84 -4.16 20.57
N LYS A 304 -2.52 -3.19 19.71
CA LYS A 304 -2.10 -3.38 18.32
C LYS A 304 -0.62 -3.05 18.09
N TYR A 305 -0.07 -2.08 18.81
CA TYR A 305 1.26 -1.54 18.55
C TYR A 305 2.20 -1.59 19.77
N PHE A 306 3.46 -1.88 19.49
CA PHE A 306 4.55 -1.90 20.46
C PHE A 306 5.85 -1.40 19.83
N LEU A 307 6.78 -0.90 20.64
CA LEU A 307 8.08 -0.40 20.20
C LEU A 307 9.15 -1.48 20.40
N VAL A 308 9.87 -1.79 19.33
CA VAL A 308 11.05 -2.66 19.35
C VAL A 308 12.29 -1.79 19.21
N GLU A 309 13.31 -2.05 20.03
CA GLU A 309 14.61 -1.40 19.97
C GLU A 309 15.68 -2.45 19.70
N MET A 310 16.58 -2.18 18.75
CA MET A 310 17.74 -3.04 18.48
C MET A 310 18.69 -2.99 19.67
N ASP A 311 19.11 -4.16 20.16
CA ASP A 311 19.97 -4.23 21.34
C ASP A 311 21.36 -3.66 21.04
N ASP A 312 21.81 -2.70 21.85
CA ASP A 312 23.15 -2.10 21.80
C ASP A 312 23.72 -2.03 23.23
N LEU A 313 24.85 -2.71 23.45
CA LEU A 313 25.50 -2.82 24.76
C LEU A 313 26.60 -1.79 24.96
N ARG A 314 26.87 -0.93 23.97
CA ARG A 314 27.89 0.10 24.08
C ARG A 314 27.47 1.16 25.11
N PRO A 315 28.40 1.67 25.92
CA PRO A 315 28.10 2.67 26.95
C PRO A 315 27.87 4.09 26.38
N GLU A 316 28.18 4.31 25.11
CA GLU A 316 27.99 5.60 24.45
C GLU A 316 26.52 5.81 24.08
N ASN A 317 26.07 7.06 24.15
CA ASN A 317 24.70 7.45 23.81
C ASN A 317 24.52 7.47 22.29
N HIS A 318 24.66 6.31 21.65
CA HIS A 318 24.34 6.13 20.24
C HIS A 318 22.82 6.31 20.05
N ALA A 319 22.44 6.82 18.88
CA ALA A 319 21.03 6.92 18.52
C ALA A 319 20.41 5.53 18.57
N ARG A 320 19.55 5.29 19.57
CA ARG A 320 18.79 4.06 19.73
C ARG A 320 17.96 3.84 18.49
N ARG A 321 18.12 2.67 17.87
CA ARG A 321 17.36 2.31 16.68
C ARG A 321 16.11 1.58 17.12
N SER A 322 15.03 2.34 17.23
CA SER A 322 13.71 1.81 17.54
C SER A 322 12.77 1.94 16.35
N PHE A 323 11.78 1.07 16.28
CA PHE A 323 10.72 1.12 15.30
C PHE A 323 9.45 0.49 15.86
N VAL A 324 8.31 1.07 15.49
CA VAL A 324 7.00 0.59 15.91
C VAL A 324 6.64 -0.67 15.13
N CYS A 325 6.22 -1.70 15.86
CA CYS A 325 5.76 -2.97 15.33
C CYS A 325 4.30 -3.22 15.71
N HIS A 326 3.69 -4.12 14.96
CA HIS A 326 2.43 -4.77 15.26
C HIS A 326 2.57 -6.29 15.14
N ALA A 327 1.52 -7.05 15.47
CA ALA A 327 1.57 -8.52 15.54
C ALA A 327 2.07 -9.19 14.24
N ASP A 328 1.77 -8.60 13.09
CA ASP A 328 2.11 -9.11 11.75
C ASP A 328 3.28 -8.37 11.09
N SER A 329 4.03 -7.54 11.84
CA SER A 329 5.15 -6.79 11.26
C SER A 329 6.18 -7.74 10.67
N PRO A 330 6.65 -7.50 9.43
CA PRO A 330 7.73 -8.27 8.86
C PRO A 330 9.03 -7.99 9.62
N GLY A 331 9.97 -8.94 9.59
CA GLY A 331 11.30 -8.73 10.14
C GLY A 331 11.43 -8.86 11.66
N ILE A 332 10.37 -9.23 12.39
CA ILE A 332 10.44 -9.65 13.79
C ILE A 332 10.21 -11.17 13.94
N PHE A 333 11.00 -11.81 14.77
CA PHE A 333 11.05 -13.27 14.87
C PHE A 333 11.23 -13.72 16.32
N PRO A 334 10.72 -14.92 16.67
CA PRO A 334 10.99 -15.50 17.99
C PRO A 334 12.48 -15.80 18.15
N VAL A 335 12.94 -15.83 19.40
CA VAL A 335 14.31 -16.24 19.75
C VAL A 335 14.63 -17.62 19.14
N GLN A 336 15.84 -17.75 18.59
CA GLN A 336 16.37 -18.89 17.84
C GLN A 336 15.75 -19.10 16.44
N TRP A 337 15.01 -18.15 15.89
CA TRP A 337 14.43 -18.30 14.56
C TRP A 337 15.50 -18.35 13.47
N SER A 338 16.49 -17.45 13.50
CA SER A 338 17.62 -17.41 12.56
C SER A 338 18.39 -18.73 12.55
N LEU A 339 18.78 -19.23 13.72
CA LEU A 339 19.46 -20.51 13.88
C LEU A 339 18.66 -21.68 13.29
N LYS A 340 17.35 -21.74 13.54
CA LYS A 340 16.47 -22.80 13.00
C LYS A 340 16.36 -22.75 11.47
N ASN A 341 16.57 -21.59 10.86
CA ASN A 341 16.52 -21.39 9.42
C ASN A 341 17.91 -21.35 8.76
N GLY A 342 18.98 -21.67 9.49
CA GLY A 342 20.35 -21.67 8.97
C GLY A 342 20.89 -20.27 8.64
N LEU A 343 20.36 -19.24 9.29
CA LEU A 343 20.80 -17.85 9.14
C LEU A 343 21.73 -17.46 10.29
N HIS A 344 22.70 -16.59 9.98
CA HIS A 344 23.60 -16.03 10.97
C HIS A 344 22.90 -14.91 11.76
N ILE A 345 23.01 -14.96 13.09
CA ILE A 345 22.59 -13.88 13.97
C ILE A 345 23.79 -12.99 14.28
N SER A 346 23.64 -11.70 14.06
CA SER A 346 24.64 -10.71 14.41
C SER A 346 24.52 -10.40 15.91
N PRO A 347 25.60 -10.55 16.71
CA PRO A 347 25.57 -10.15 18.11
C PRO A 347 25.28 -8.64 18.23
N PRO A 348 24.66 -8.21 19.35
CA PRO A 348 24.42 -6.80 19.58
C PRO A 348 25.77 -6.07 19.70
N PRO A 349 25.90 -4.84 19.17
CA PRO A 349 27.14 -4.07 19.30
C PRO A 349 27.58 -3.97 20.77
N GLY A 350 28.87 -4.16 21.03
CA GLY A 350 29.41 -4.19 22.40
C GLY A 350 29.33 -5.55 23.10
N TYR A 351 28.76 -6.59 22.47
CA TYR A 351 28.84 -7.96 22.99
C TYR A 351 30.29 -8.50 22.92
N PRO A 352 30.78 -9.21 23.95
CA PRO A 352 32.21 -9.53 24.08
C PRO A 352 32.71 -10.64 23.14
N SER A 353 31.81 -11.46 22.60
CA SER A 353 32.14 -12.62 21.76
C SER A 353 31.52 -12.49 20.37
N GLN A 354 32.12 -13.12 19.36
CA GLN A 354 31.47 -13.30 18.06
C GLN A 354 30.49 -14.49 18.08
N ASP A 355 30.74 -15.46 18.96
CA ASP A 355 29.85 -16.59 19.19
C ASP A 355 28.72 -16.15 20.12
N PHE A 356 27.60 -15.72 19.53
CA PHE A 356 26.41 -15.30 20.27
C PHE A 356 25.57 -16.50 20.70
N ASP A 357 25.29 -16.60 22.00
CA ASP A 357 24.36 -17.59 22.56
C ASP A 357 23.18 -16.91 23.26
N TRP A 358 21.96 -17.28 22.83
CA TRP A 358 20.73 -16.71 23.36
C TRP A 358 20.49 -17.06 24.84
N ALA A 359 20.87 -18.25 25.29
CA ALA A 359 20.62 -18.67 26.67
C ALA A 359 21.49 -17.88 27.65
N ASP A 360 22.77 -17.72 27.33
CA ASP A 360 23.69 -16.89 28.10
C ASP A 360 23.28 -15.42 28.06
N TYR A 361 22.87 -14.91 26.89
CA TYR A 361 22.44 -13.53 26.73
C TYR A 361 21.16 -13.21 27.53
N LEU A 362 20.14 -14.06 27.47
CA LEU A 362 18.91 -13.90 28.26
C LEU A 362 19.20 -13.90 29.76
N LYS A 363 20.08 -14.80 30.21
CA LYS A 363 20.53 -14.88 31.61
C LYS A 363 21.29 -13.63 32.03
N GLN A 364 22.15 -13.09 31.19
CA GLN A 364 22.89 -11.85 31.45
C GLN A 364 21.95 -10.65 31.59
N CYS A 365 20.93 -10.55 30.72
CA CYS A 365 19.98 -9.44 30.73
C CYS A 365 18.89 -9.57 31.81
N GLY A 366 18.66 -10.77 32.36
CA GLY A 366 17.51 -11.02 33.24
C GLY A 366 16.18 -10.82 32.51
N ALA A 367 16.14 -11.16 31.22
CA ALA A 367 15.01 -10.96 30.33
C ALA A 367 14.45 -12.29 29.83
N GLU A 368 13.20 -12.28 29.35
CA GLU A 368 12.54 -13.45 28.81
C GLU A 368 12.41 -13.34 27.28
N ALA A 369 12.51 -14.48 26.59
CA ALA A 369 12.22 -14.55 25.17
C ALA A 369 10.71 -14.34 24.92
N ALA A 370 10.38 -13.55 23.90
CA ALA A 370 9.02 -13.47 23.40
C ALA A 370 8.55 -14.86 22.96
N PRO A 371 7.43 -15.37 23.51
CA PRO A 371 6.99 -16.72 23.23
C PRO A 371 6.44 -16.83 21.80
N GLN A 372 6.51 -18.03 21.20
CA GLN A 372 6.06 -18.29 19.83
C GLN A 372 4.62 -17.81 19.54
N ARG A 373 3.74 -17.82 20.54
CA ARG A 373 2.34 -17.35 20.44
C ARG A 373 2.20 -15.84 20.16
N CYS A 374 3.25 -15.06 20.39
CA CYS A 374 3.27 -13.64 20.07
C CYS A 374 3.48 -13.38 18.58
N PHE A 375 3.95 -14.38 17.84
CA PHE A 375 4.26 -14.28 16.43
C PHE A 375 3.19 -14.98 15.59
N PRO A 376 2.96 -14.54 14.34
CA PRO A 376 2.03 -15.20 13.44
C PRO A 376 2.42 -16.67 13.25
N PRO A 377 1.43 -17.58 13.09
CA PRO A 377 1.74 -18.97 12.77
C PRO A 377 2.50 -19.03 11.45
N VAL A 378 3.52 -19.91 11.40
CA VAL A 378 4.26 -20.16 10.16
C VAL A 378 3.27 -20.63 9.10
N ARG A 379 3.05 -19.81 8.06
CA ARG A 379 2.21 -20.19 6.94
C ARG A 379 2.95 -21.29 6.18
N THR A 380 2.49 -22.52 6.32
CA THR A 380 2.88 -23.58 5.39
C THR A 380 2.31 -23.21 4.03
N PRO A 381 3.11 -23.22 2.95
CA PRO A 381 2.56 -23.04 1.61
C PRO A 381 1.57 -24.18 1.39
N THR A 382 0.28 -23.89 1.30
CA THR A 382 -0.70 -24.89 0.89
C THR A 382 -0.35 -25.31 -0.53
N ALA A 383 -0.01 -26.58 -0.69
CA ALA A 383 0.26 -27.21 -1.97
C ALA A 383 -1.03 -27.25 -2.80
N SER A 384 -1.37 -26.13 -3.42
CA SER A 384 -2.38 -26.04 -4.47
C SER A 384 -2.01 -24.91 -5.41
N TRP A 385 -0.79 -24.98 -5.95
CA TRP A 385 -0.46 -24.33 -7.20
C TRP A 385 0.01 -25.42 -8.16
N PRO A 386 -0.42 -25.44 -9.43
CA PRO A 386 0.05 -26.45 -10.37
C PRO A 386 1.58 -26.39 -10.43
N LEU A 387 2.20 -27.52 -10.10
CA LEU A 387 3.63 -27.77 -10.18
C LEU A 387 4.13 -27.46 -11.60
N CYS A 388 4.69 -26.28 -11.81
CA CYS A 388 5.74 -26.12 -12.80
C CYS A 388 7.00 -26.75 -12.20
N ARG A 389 7.24 -28.02 -12.55
CA ARG A 389 8.54 -28.67 -12.32
C ARG A 389 9.58 -27.96 -13.18
N ALA A 390 10.41 -27.13 -12.56
CA ALA A 390 11.73 -26.80 -13.07
C ALA A 390 12.74 -27.10 -11.97
N ALA A 391 13.78 -27.84 -12.34
CA ALA A 391 14.72 -28.47 -11.44
C ALA A 391 15.74 -27.47 -10.88
N GLY A 392 16.20 -27.74 -9.65
CA GLY A 392 17.51 -27.32 -9.19
C GLY A 392 17.54 -26.08 -8.29
N THR A 393 18.13 -26.28 -7.11
CA THR A 393 18.60 -25.27 -6.14
C THR A 393 17.56 -24.38 -5.47
N ALA A 394 17.19 -24.80 -4.25
CA ALA A 394 16.60 -23.94 -3.23
C ALA A 394 17.59 -22.83 -2.83
N VAL A 395 17.20 -21.58 -3.04
CA VAL A 395 17.79 -20.40 -2.38
C VAL A 395 16.65 -19.56 -1.81
N LEU A 396 16.91 -19.02 -0.62
CA LEU A 396 15.99 -18.66 0.46
C LEU A 396 15.01 -17.51 0.20
N PRO A 397 13.89 -17.47 0.96
CA PRO A 397 12.93 -16.36 0.98
C PRO A 397 13.39 -15.29 1.97
N LEU A 398 14.30 -14.39 1.56
CA LEU A 398 14.66 -13.21 2.36
C LEU A 398 14.49 -11.89 1.58
N LEU A 399 14.58 -11.91 0.25
CA LEU A 399 14.45 -10.68 -0.53
C LEU A 399 13.01 -10.14 -0.69
N SER A 400 11.98 -10.93 -0.36
CA SER A 400 10.58 -10.48 -0.54
C SER A 400 9.99 -9.71 0.64
N MET A 401 10.69 -9.61 1.79
CA MET A 401 10.11 -9.00 3.01
C MET A 401 10.53 -7.55 3.29
N LEU A 402 11.48 -6.98 2.53
CA LEU A 402 12.12 -5.70 2.87
C LEU A 402 12.03 -4.61 1.78
N LEU A 403 11.25 -4.84 0.72
CA LEU A 403 11.10 -3.89 -0.39
C LEU A 403 9.64 -3.53 -0.69
N LEU A 404 8.77 -3.53 0.32
CA LEU A 404 7.44 -2.92 0.23
C LEU A 404 7.32 -1.72 1.14
#